data_AF-A0A7V5H605-F1
#
_entry.id   AF-A0A7V5H605-F1
#
_cell.length_a   1.000
_cell.length_b   1.000
_cell.length_c   1.000
_cell.angle_alpha   90.00
_cell.angle_beta   90.00
_cell.angle_gamma   90.00
#
_symmetry.space_group_name_H-M   'P 1'
#
loop_
_entity.id
_entity.type
_entity.pdbx_description
1 polymer ?
#
loop_
_entity_poly.entity_id
_entity_poly.type
_entity_poly.pdbx_seq_one_letter_code
_entity_poly.pdbx_strand_id
1 'polypeptide(L)'
;QYTRGNADNPEQTFTRAGASMDPIPTLIPMSWDQRHTFNATVGYHKGNLGATLTGYYNSGTPYTWSPIILNPVSRVNLFPNNDYMPSSYSVDFFSYYKFKLFKLFDAQIELSIYNLFDRLNPVWVYGSTGQPYTTIIQESDRSNHRSDFNEYEDRIKNPSAYSAPRMVKLGIGFTL
;
A
#
# COMPACT_ATOMS: atom_id res chain seq x y z
N GLN A 1 15.76 11.63 -4.64
CA GLN A 1 15.27 11.97 -6.00
C GLN A 1 13.77 12.21 -5.87
N TYR A 2 13.21 13.19 -6.58
CA TYR A 2 11.78 13.52 -6.53
C TYR A 2 11.21 13.44 -7.93
N THR A 3 10.02 12.86 -8.08
CA THR A 3 9.31 12.83 -9.34
C THR A 3 8.22 13.89 -9.31
N ARG A 4 8.43 14.96 -10.05
CA ARG A 4 7.45 16.04 -10.18
C ARG A 4 7.19 16.33 -11.65
N GLY A 5 5.96 16.70 -11.94
CA GLY A 5 5.48 16.99 -13.29
C GLY A 5 4.43 18.09 -13.25
N ASN A 6 4.14 18.69 -14.39
CA ASN A 6 3.04 19.63 -14.56
C ASN A 6 1.68 18.91 -14.77
N ALA A 7 1.71 17.59 -14.96
CA ALA A 7 0.55 16.71 -15.02
C ALA A 7 0.93 15.30 -14.54
N ASP A 8 0.06 14.67 -13.76
CA ASP A 8 0.14 13.28 -13.29
C ASP A 8 -0.21 12.28 -14.40
N ASN A 9 -1.10 12.68 -15.32
CA ASN A 9 -1.47 11.89 -16.50
C ASN A 9 -1.68 12.78 -17.74
N PRO A 10 -1.64 12.22 -18.97
CA PRO A 10 -1.73 12.99 -20.21
C PRO A 10 -3.03 13.77 -20.39
N GLU A 11 -4.13 13.29 -19.82
CA GLU A 11 -5.46 13.88 -19.98
C GLU A 11 -5.75 15.00 -18.98
N GLN A 12 -4.93 15.14 -17.93
CA GLN A 12 -5.22 16.02 -16.79
C GLN A 12 -5.53 17.47 -17.20
N THR A 13 -4.78 18.05 -18.13
CA THR A 13 -5.02 19.42 -18.60
C THR A 13 -6.38 19.54 -19.31
N PHE A 14 -6.73 18.54 -20.13
CA PHE A 14 -8.01 18.48 -20.83
C PHE A 14 -9.18 18.32 -19.85
N THR A 15 -9.09 17.37 -18.91
CA THR A 15 -10.11 17.13 -17.89
C THR A 15 -10.34 18.37 -17.02
N ARG A 16 -9.27 19.07 -16.63
CA ARG A 16 -9.38 20.30 -15.83
C ARG A 16 -10.05 21.44 -16.58
N ALA A 17 -9.68 21.66 -17.84
CA ALA A 17 -10.32 22.66 -18.68
C ALA A 17 -11.83 22.35 -18.86
N GLY A 18 -12.19 21.08 -19.10
CA GLY A 18 -13.58 20.64 -19.19
C GLY A 18 -14.37 20.83 -17.89
N ALA A 19 -13.71 20.76 -16.74
CA ALA A 19 -14.31 21.00 -15.42
C ALA A 19 -14.25 22.47 -14.97
N SER A 20 -13.85 23.41 -15.84
CA SER A 20 -13.65 24.82 -15.50
C SER A 20 -12.71 25.05 -14.31
N MET A 21 -11.68 24.19 -14.18
CA MET A 21 -10.62 24.32 -13.19
C MET A 21 -9.38 24.99 -13.79
N ASP A 22 -8.70 25.81 -12.98
CA ASP A 22 -7.48 26.49 -13.39
C ASP A 22 -6.37 25.50 -13.79
N PRO A 23 -5.52 25.84 -14.78
CA PRO A 23 -4.34 25.04 -15.10
C PRO A 23 -3.37 25.00 -13.92
N ILE A 24 -2.49 24.00 -13.88
CA ILE A 24 -1.48 23.88 -12.83
C ILE A 24 -0.18 24.52 -13.33
N PRO A 25 0.22 25.70 -12.81
CA PRO A 25 1.42 26.41 -13.27
C PRO A 25 2.71 25.90 -12.62
N THR A 26 2.62 24.93 -11.69
CA THR A 26 3.73 24.44 -10.88
C THR A 26 3.94 22.93 -11.06
N LEU A 27 5.11 22.45 -10.67
CA LEU A 27 5.42 21.03 -10.64
C LEU A 27 4.84 20.39 -9.38
N ILE A 28 3.83 19.53 -9.56
CA ILE A 28 3.22 18.71 -8.51
C ILE A 28 3.94 17.37 -8.38
N PRO A 29 3.92 16.71 -7.21
CA PRO A 29 4.45 15.36 -7.10
C PRO A 29 3.58 14.37 -7.92
N MET A 30 4.22 13.37 -8.52
CA MET A 30 3.49 12.30 -9.22
C MET A 30 2.89 11.31 -8.22
N SER A 31 1.80 10.66 -8.56
CA SER A 31 1.06 9.71 -7.70
C SER A 31 1.89 8.48 -7.30
N TRP A 32 2.94 8.18 -8.07
CA TRP A 32 3.94 7.15 -7.78
C TRP A 32 5.24 7.69 -7.17
N ASP A 33 5.31 8.97 -6.78
CA ASP A 33 6.50 9.56 -6.14
C ASP A 33 6.68 9.00 -4.74
N GLN A 34 7.64 8.10 -4.54
CA GLN A 34 7.98 7.55 -3.24
C GLN A 34 9.26 8.22 -2.71
N ARG A 35 9.14 9.13 -1.73
CA ARG A 35 10.27 9.97 -1.27
C ARG A 35 11.42 9.18 -0.63
N HIS A 36 11.08 8.19 0.18
CA HIS A 36 12.00 7.31 0.87
C HIS A 36 11.51 5.87 0.76
N THR A 37 12.40 5.01 0.25
CA THR A 37 12.29 3.56 0.27
C THR A 37 13.58 3.00 0.83
N PHE A 38 13.47 2.13 1.82
CA PHE A 38 14.60 1.47 2.45
C PHE A 38 14.34 -0.03 2.52
N ASN A 39 15.26 -0.81 1.96
CA ASN A 39 15.24 -2.26 1.99
C ASN A 39 16.53 -2.74 2.64
N ALA A 40 16.40 -3.55 3.69
CA ALA A 40 17.55 -4.12 4.39
C ALA A 40 17.36 -5.62 4.53
N THR A 41 18.38 -6.39 4.16
CA THR A 41 18.39 -7.84 4.31
C THR A 41 19.53 -8.27 5.21
N VAL A 42 19.23 -9.09 6.20
CA VAL A 42 20.21 -9.73 7.07
C VAL A 42 20.06 -11.24 6.92
N GLY A 43 21.17 -11.91 6.63
CA GLY A 43 21.21 -13.36 6.40
C GLY A 43 22.22 -14.05 7.29
N TYR A 44 21.88 -15.25 7.75
CA TYR A 44 22.79 -16.17 8.41
C TYR A 44 22.78 -17.51 7.68
N HIS A 45 23.95 -17.95 7.23
CA HIS A 45 24.12 -19.19 6.47
C HIS A 45 25.24 -20.02 7.09
N LYS A 46 24.94 -21.27 7.43
CA LYS A 46 25.93 -22.20 7.99
C LYS A 46 25.70 -23.62 7.49
N GLY A 47 26.63 -24.10 6.68
CA GLY A 47 26.60 -25.46 6.13
C GLY A 47 25.30 -25.72 5.36
N ASN A 48 24.43 -26.53 5.96
CA ASN A 48 23.21 -27.02 5.33
C ASN A 48 21.98 -26.15 5.60
N LEU A 49 22.08 -25.12 6.45
CA LEU A 49 20.95 -24.25 6.78
C LEU A 49 21.25 -22.80 6.45
N GLY A 50 20.20 -22.06 6.13
CA GLY A 50 20.27 -20.61 5.99
C GLY A 50 18.95 -19.96 6.36
N ALA A 51 19.02 -18.75 6.86
CA ALA A 51 17.86 -17.92 7.13
C ALA A 51 18.17 -16.47 6.75
N THR A 52 17.19 -15.78 6.19
CA THR A 52 17.25 -14.37 5.82
C THR A 52 16.02 -13.65 6.34
N LEU A 53 16.23 -12.42 6.79
CA LEU A 53 15.20 -11.46 7.14
C LEU A 53 15.36 -10.26 6.23
N THR A 54 14.29 -9.87 5.54
CA THR A 54 14.27 -8.66 4.72
C THR A 54 13.22 -7.69 5.25
N GLY A 55 13.66 -6.53 5.72
CA GLY A 55 12.79 -5.42 6.10
C GLY A 55 12.61 -4.46 4.93
N TYR A 56 11.37 -4.00 4.77
CA TYR A 56 10.95 -2.99 3.79
C TYR A 56 10.35 -1.81 4.55
N TYR A 57 10.73 -0.59 4.16
CA TYR A 57 10.13 0.65 4.63
C TYR A 57 9.86 1.57 3.45
N ASN A 58 8.63 2.05 3.32
CA ASN A 58 8.22 3.04 2.33
C ASN A 58 7.50 4.19 3.03
N SER A 59 7.84 5.42 2.67
CA SER A 59 7.26 6.63 3.28
C SER A 59 5.83 6.99 2.83
N GLY A 60 5.21 6.17 1.97
CA GLY A 60 3.93 6.44 1.31
C GLY A 60 4.06 7.31 0.07
N THR A 61 3.17 7.11 -0.90
CA THR A 61 3.10 7.93 -2.11
C THR A 61 2.02 9.02 -1.95
N PRO A 62 2.07 10.09 -2.76
CA PRO A 62 1.04 11.11 -2.75
C PRO A 62 -0.35 10.57 -3.06
N TYR A 63 -1.37 11.18 -2.48
CA TYR A 63 -2.77 11.02 -2.85
C TYR A 63 -3.44 12.39 -2.99
N THR A 64 -4.58 12.42 -3.67
CA THR A 64 -5.38 13.65 -3.78
C THR A 64 -6.37 13.71 -2.62
N TRP A 65 -6.06 14.56 -1.65
CA TRP A 65 -6.98 14.92 -0.59
C TRP A 65 -8.08 15.84 -1.12
N SER A 66 -9.33 15.45 -0.89
CA SER A 66 -10.54 16.17 -1.29
C SER A 66 -11.45 16.35 -0.07
N PRO A 67 -11.53 17.58 0.48
CA PRO A 67 -12.36 17.83 1.65
C PRO A 67 -13.86 17.68 1.37
N ILE A 68 -14.61 17.28 2.39
CA ILE A 68 -16.08 17.31 2.35
C ILE A 68 -16.59 18.75 2.18
N ILE A 69 -17.79 18.91 1.62
CA ILE A 69 -18.41 20.21 1.32
C ILE A 69 -18.55 21.12 2.55
N LEU A 70 -18.65 20.53 3.75
CA LEU A 70 -18.74 21.28 5.00
C LEU A 70 -17.42 21.98 5.37
N ASN A 71 -16.29 21.54 4.82
CA ASN A 71 -14.99 22.15 5.06
C ASN A 71 -14.83 23.37 4.13
N PRO A 72 -14.52 24.57 4.66
CA PRO A 72 -14.36 25.78 3.85
C PRO A 72 -13.35 25.64 2.69
N VAL A 73 -12.34 24.78 2.85
CA VAL A 73 -11.31 24.51 1.84
C VAL A 73 -11.87 23.75 0.63
N SER A 74 -13.06 23.15 0.72
CA SER A 74 -13.71 22.52 -0.44
C SER A 74 -14.15 23.51 -1.52
N ARG A 75 -14.10 24.82 -1.23
CA ARG A 75 -14.46 25.88 -2.19
C ARG A 75 -13.31 26.32 -3.07
N VAL A 76 -12.10 25.80 -2.84
CA VAL A 76 -10.92 26.10 -3.66
C VAL A 76 -10.49 24.88 -4.47
N ASN A 77 -9.97 25.13 -5.67
CA ASN A 77 -9.41 24.08 -6.51
C ASN A 77 -8.05 23.65 -5.98
N LEU A 78 -8.03 22.60 -5.16
CA LEU A 78 -6.78 22.01 -4.70
C LEU A 78 -6.03 21.34 -5.85
N PHE A 79 -4.70 21.40 -5.80
CA PHE A 79 -3.87 20.60 -6.69
C PHE A 79 -4.00 19.12 -6.33
N PRO A 80 -3.91 18.22 -7.32
CA PRO A 80 -3.85 16.79 -7.05
C PRO A 80 -2.54 16.44 -6.34
N ASN A 81 -2.49 15.25 -5.73
CA ASN A 81 -1.32 14.75 -5.02
C ASN A 81 -0.82 15.73 -3.94
N ASN A 82 -1.76 16.35 -3.22
CA ASN A 82 -1.53 17.42 -2.25
C ASN A 82 -1.21 16.91 -0.83
N ASP A 83 -1.34 15.61 -0.58
CA ASP A 83 -1.01 14.98 0.70
C ASP A 83 -0.40 13.58 0.48
N TYR A 84 0.12 12.95 1.53
CA TYR A 84 0.85 11.68 1.47
C TYR A 84 0.15 10.57 2.24
N MET A 85 0.13 9.37 1.65
CA MET A 85 -0.34 8.19 2.35
C MET A 85 0.56 7.86 3.56
N PRO A 86 0.01 7.21 4.60
CA PRO A 86 0.82 6.75 5.73
C PRO A 86 1.94 5.80 5.28
N SER A 87 3.08 5.85 5.97
CA SER A 87 4.22 4.98 5.70
C SER A 87 3.86 3.51 5.89
N SER A 88 4.41 2.64 5.03
CA SER A 88 4.29 1.20 5.13
C SER A 88 5.62 0.54 5.50
N TYR A 89 5.54 -0.53 6.27
CA TYR A 89 6.70 -1.35 6.60
C TYR A 89 6.31 -2.81 6.78
N SER A 90 7.16 -3.70 6.28
CA SER A 90 6.97 -5.14 6.38
C SER A 90 8.30 -5.82 6.61
N VAL A 91 8.25 -7.02 7.17
CA VAL A 91 9.41 -7.87 7.30
C VAL A 91 9.05 -9.22 6.74
N ASP A 92 9.88 -9.71 5.83
CA ASP A 92 9.77 -11.04 5.25
C ASP A 92 10.87 -11.92 5.80
N PHE A 93 10.56 -13.19 6.04
CA PHE A 93 11.48 -14.20 6.52
C PHE A 93 11.58 -15.31 5.49
N PHE A 94 12.78 -15.76 5.22
CA PHE A 94 13.03 -16.94 4.41
C PHE A 94 14.04 -17.83 5.12
N SER A 95 13.83 -19.14 5.08
CA SER A 95 14.80 -20.10 5.58
C SER A 95 14.79 -21.37 4.76
N TYR A 96 15.92 -22.05 4.72
CA TYR A 96 16.06 -23.33 4.06
C TYR A 96 16.91 -24.29 4.90
N TYR A 97 16.66 -25.59 4.71
CA TYR A 97 17.46 -26.67 5.24
C TYR A 97 17.71 -27.74 4.17
N LYS A 98 18.98 -28.01 3.91
CA LYS A 98 19.46 -29.03 2.97
C LYS A 98 19.77 -30.32 3.71
N PHE A 99 19.34 -31.44 3.16
CA PHE A 99 19.63 -32.76 3.69
C PHE A 99 19.81 -33.76 2.56
N LYS A 100 20.61 -34.79 2.82
CA LYS A 100 20.80 -35.89 1.88
C LYS A 100 19.65 -36.88 2.04
N LEU A 101 18.90 -37.10 0.96
CA LEU A 101 17.87 -38.12 0.88
C LEU A 101 18.47 -39.33 0.14
N PHE A 102 18.82 -40.38 0.87
CA PHE A 102 19.69 -41.46 0.38
C PHE A 102 21.09 -40.95 -0.05
N LYS A 103 22.03 -41.85 -0.32
CA LYS A 103 23.42 -41.46 -0.67
C LYS A 103 23.55 -40.73 -2.02
N LEU A 104 22.46 -40.62 -2.78
CA LEU A 104 22.44 -40.19 -4.18
C LEU A 104 21.56 -38.96 -4.45
N PHE A 105 20.67 -38.53 -3.54
CA PHE A 105 19.80 -37.37 -3.78
C PHE A 105 20.02 -36.29 -2.73
N ASP A 106 20.09 -35.03 -3.18
CA ASP A 106 20.05 -33.87 -2.30
C ASP A 106 18.62 -33.33 -2.27
N ALA A 107 18.12 -33.03 -1.07
CA ALA A 107 16.80 -32.45 -0.86
C ALA A 107 16.92 -31.16 -0.05
N GLN A 108 15.97 -30.24 -0.28
CA GLN A 108 15.90 -28.96 0.40
C GLN A 108 14.46 -28.68 0.83
N ILE A 109 14.27 -28.35 2.11
CA ILE A 109 13.01 -27.77 2.61
C ILE A 109 13.20 -26.27 2.73
N GLU A 110 12.18 -25.52 2.33
CA GLU A 110 12.13 -24.06 2.37
C GLU A 110 10.90 -23.58 3.12
N LEU A 111 11.07 -22.51 3.89
CA LEU A 111 10.01 -21.79 4.58
C LEU A 111 10.12 -20.31 4.25
N SER A 112 9.11 -19.76 3.60
CA SER A 112 8.97 -18.33 3.32
C SER A 112 7.77 -17.78 4.06
N ILE A 113 7.97 -16.74 4.87
CA ILE A 113 6.91 -16.01 5.56
C ILE A 113 6.95 -14.57 5.07
N TYR A 114 5.93 -14.17 4.32
CA TYR A 114 5.71 -12.79 3.90
C TYR A 114 4.90 -12.08 4.97
N ASN A 115 5.26 -10.82 5.24
CA ASN A 115 4.63 -10.02 6.29
C ASN A 115 4.64 -10.75 7.64
N LEU A 116 5.83 -11.12 8.11
CA LEU A 116 6.10 -11.88 9.33
C LEU A 116 5.37 -11.35 10.57
N PHE A 117 5.17 -10.04 10.66
CA PHE A 117 4.48 -9.38 11.78
C PHE A 117 3.00 -9.11 11.55
N ASP A 118 2.44 -9.56 10.42
CA ASP A 118 1.03 -9.34 10.04
C ASP A 118 0.62 -7.85 10.09
N ARG A 119 1.49 -6.98 9.55
CA ARG A 119 1.24 -5.55 9.55
C ARG A 119 0.20 -5.19 8.48
N LEU A 120 -0.77 -4.37 8.85
CA LEU A 120 -1.72 -3.74 7.94
C LEU A 120 -1.08 -2.52 7.28
N ASN A 121 -0.47 -2.72 6.10
CA ASN A 121 0.13 -1.63 5.35
C ASN A 121 -0.88 -1.05 4.34
N PRO A 122 -1.09 0.28 4.33
CA PRO A 122 -2.04 0.89 3.39
C PRO A 122 -1.54 0.77 1.95
N VAL A 123 -2.44 0.40 1.03
CA VAL A 123 -2.20 0.37 -0.43
C VAL A 123 -2.90 1.55 -1.11
N TRP A 124 -4.01 2.00 -0.53
CA TRP A 124 -4.71 3.23 -0.90
C TRP A 124 -5.42 3.80 0.33
N VAL A 125 -5.80 5.08 0.26
CA VAL A 125 -6.52 5.79 1.32
C VAL A 125 -7.72 6.56 0.76
N TYR A 126 -8.70 6.83 1.60
CA TYR A 126 -9.81 7.69 1.21
C TYR A 126 -9.34 9.14 1.08
N GLY A 127 -9.67 9.79 -0.05
CA GLY A 127 -9.27 11.18 -0.31
C GLY A 127 -9.83 12.18 0.70
N SER A 128 -10.91 11.87 1.40
CA SER A 128 -11.50 12.73 2.44
C SER A 128 -10.71 12.74 3.75
N THR A 129 -10.09 11.61 4.11
CA THR A 129 -9.48 11.38 5.44
C THR A 129 -7.99 11.13 5.40
N GLY A 130 -7.43 10.70 4.26
CA GLY A 130 -6.08 10.14 4.21
C GLY A 130 -5.92 8.83 4.98
N GLN A 131 -7.02 8.25 5.46
CA GLN A 131 -7.01 7.00 6.21
C GLN A 131 -7.33 5.82 5.30
N PRO A 132 -6.65 4.69 5.49
CA PRO A 132 -7.11 3.42 4.94
C PRO A 132 -8.38 2.97 5.67
N TYR A 133 -9.09 2.00 5.09
CA TYR A 133 -10.22 1.28 5.69
C TYR A 133 -11.54 2.05 5.84
N THR A 134 -11.53 3.33 6.22
CA THR A 134 -12.76 4.11 6.45
C THR A 134 -12.66 5.57 6.00
N THR A 135 -13.82 6.17 5.74
CA THR A 135 -14.00 7.60 5.40
C THR A 135 -14.88 8.29 6.45
N ILE A 136 -14.99 9.62 6.36
CA ILE A 136 -15.97 10.40 7.13
C ILE A 136 -17.38 9.92 6.80
N ILE A 137 -18.17 9.65 7.85
CA ILE A 137 -19.60 9.36 7.77
C ILE A 137 -20.37 10.61 8.15
N GLN A 138 -21.30 11.05 7.31
CA GLN A 138 -22.20 12.15 7.60
C GLN A 138 -23.55 11.62 8.13
N GLU A 139 -24.29 12.45 8.84
CA GLU A 139 -25.62 12.09 9.35
C GLU A 139 -26.59 11.77 8.19
N SER A 140 -26.46 12.48 7.07
CA SER A 140 -27.21 12.20 5.85
C SER A 140 -26.90 10.80 5.29
N ASP A 141 -25.68 10.31 5.43
CA ASP A 141 -25.30 8.99 4.93
C ASP A 141 -26.00 7.87 5.71
N ARG A 142 -26.05 8.03 7.04
CA ARG A 142 -26.81 7.16 7.94
C ARG A 142 -28.31 7.22 7.66
N SER A 143 -28.85 8.43 7.57
CA SER A 143 -30.28 8.66 7.35
C SER A 143 -30.78 8.18 5.98
N ASN A 144 -29.90 8.11 4.97
CA ASN A 144 -30.24 7.62 3.63
C ASN A 144 -29.93 6.14 3.43
N HIS A 145 -29.28 5.48 4.38
CA HIS A 145 -28.99 4.05 4.29
C HIS A 145 -30.30 3.25 4.38
N ARG A 146 -30.46 2.29 3.46
CA ARG A 146 -31.64 1.42 3.38
C ARG A 146 -31.14 -0.01 3.24
N SER A 147 -31.12 -0.74 4.34
CA SER A 147 -30.79 -2.16 4.39
C SER A 147 -31.24 -2.73 5.73
N ASP A 148 -31.84 -3.92 5.70
CA ASP A 148 -32.20 -4.67 6.90
C ASP A 148 -31.10 -5.67 7.30
N PHE A 149 -30.02 -5.77 6.51
CA PHE A 149 -28.96 -6.78 6.66
C PHE A 149 -27.63 -6.21 7.18
N ASN A 150 -27.41 -4.90 7.08
CA ASN A 150 -26.16 -4.27 7.50
C ASN A 150 -26.33 -2.81 7.90
N GLU A 151 -25.39 -2.32 8.70
CA GLU A 151 -25.27 -0.90 9.00
C GLU A 151 -24.55 -0.16 7.86
N TYR A 152 -24.66 1.17 7.83
CA TYR A 152 -23.95 1.98 6.83
C TYR A 152 -22.43 1.79 6.95
N GLU A 153 -21.93 1.67 8.18
CA GLU A 153 -20.54 1.40 8.53
C GLU A 153 -19.95 0.20 7.82
N ASP A 154 -20.73 -0.86 7.64
CA ASP A 154 -20.23 -2.09 7.05
C ASP A 154 -19.99 -1.93 5.54
N ARG A 155 -20.60 -0.93 4.90
CA ARG A 155 -20.35 -0.60 3.49
C ARG A 155 -19.07 0.21 3.28
N ILE A 156 -18.69 1.01 4.27
CA ILE A 156 -17.51 1.88 4.14
C ILE A 156 -16.21 1.17 4.55
N LYS A 157 -16.29 0.15 5.42
CA LYS A 157 -15.13 -0.62 5.86
C LYS A 157 -14.58 -1.42 4.70
N ASN A 158 -13.44 -1.00 4.16
CA ASN A 158 -12.85 -1.66 3.01
C ASN A 158 -11.49 -2.31 3.35
N PRO A 159 -11.43 -3.65 3.52
CA PRO A 159 -10.18 -4.34 3.81
C PRO A 159 -9.20 -4.32 2.63
N SER A 160 -9.65 -4.03 1.40
CA SER A 160 -8.76 -3.89 0.24
C SER A 160 -7.85 -2.66 0.31
N ALA A 161 -8.08 -1.76 1.28
CA ALA A 161 -7.19 -0.64 1.59
C ALA A 161 -5.84 -1.11 2.15
N TYR A 162 -5.73 -2.36 2.61
CA TYR A 162 -4.50 -2.91 3.16
C TYR A 162 -3.87 -3.96 2.23
N SER A 163 -2.56 -4.12 2.39
CA SER A 163 -1.77 -5.17 1.74
C SER A 163 -2.22 -6.55 2.21
N ALA A 164 -1.81 -7.58 1.46
CA ALA A 164 -2.07 -8.96 1.85
C ALA A 164 -1.61 -9.24 3.30
N PRO A 165 -2.38 -10.03 4.06
CA PRO A 165 -2.01 -10.46 5.41
C PRO A 165 -0.82 -11.41 5.35
N ARG A 166 -0.34 -11.85 6.53
CA ARG A 166 0.75 -12.82 6.64
C ARG A 166 0.51 -14.05 5.77
N MET A 167 1.51 -14.39 4.95
CA MET A 167 1.48 -15.56 4.08
C MET A 167 2.67 -16.48 4.35
N VAL A 168 2.38 -17.73 4.69
CA VAL A 168 3.38 -18.76 4.95
C VAL A 168 3.41 -19.74 3.76
N LYS A 169 4.59 -19.95 3.18
CA LYS A 169 4.82 -20.93 2.13
C LYS A 169 5.86 -21.95 2.59
N LEU A 170 5.55 -23.22 2.40
CA LEU A 170 6.47 -24.33 2.58
C LEU A 170 6.78 -24.94 1.22
N GLY A 171 8.06 -25.08 0.92
CA GLY A 171 8.58 -25.65 -0.31
C GLY A 171 9.44 -26.88 -0.04
N ILE A 172 9.43 -27.82 -0.97
CA ILE A 172 10.37 -28.96 -0.98
C ILE A 172 10.95 -29.05 -2.39
N GLY A 173 12.27 -29.04 -2.48
CA GLY A 173 13.03 -29.21 -3.72
C GLY A 173 13.91 -30.45 -3.67
N PHE A 174 14.06 -31.12 -4.82
CA PHE A 174 14.97 -32.25 -5.00
C PHE A 174 15.98 -31.89 -6.10
N THR A 175 17.24 -32.22 -5.88
CA THR A 175 18.31 -32.05 -6.87
C THR A 175 19.05 -33.37 -7.02
N LEU A 176 19.34 -33.72 -8.27
CA LEU A 176 19.97 -34.99 -8.69
C LEU A 176 21.48 -34.84 -8.78
#